data_AF-A0A3D4NMY8-F1
#
_entry.id   AF-A0A3D4NMY8-F1
#
_cell.length_a   1.000
_cell.length_b   1.000
_cell.length_c   1.000
_cell.angle_alpha   90.00
_cell.angle_beta   90.00
_cell.angle_gamma   90.00
#
_symmetry.space_group_name_H-M   'P 1'
#
loop_
_entity.id
_entity.type
_entity.pdbx_description
1 polymer ?
#
loop_
_entity_poly.entity_id
_entity_poly.type
_entity_poly.pdbx_seq_one_letter_code
_entity_poly.pdbx_strand_id
1 'polypeptide(L)'
;SGMDTYEGAFKAVIPTLREHVPLKRIGTESEVSAAIVFLLSPAAAFVSGSTLRIDGAASLGGRAWPIHQAQNSMSYNGFHRAYLPDVLKDKE
;
A
#
# COMPACT_ATOMS: atom_id res chain seq x y z
N SER A 1 -3.67 -11.74 7.03
CA SER A 1 -4.06 -11.02 5.80
C SER A 1 -4.08 -12.00 4.65
N GLY A 2 -4.71 -11.68 3.52
CA GLY A 2 -4.57 -12.53 2.31
C GLY A 2 -3.11 -12.70 1.86
N MET A 3 -2.23 -11.77 2.24
CA MET A 3 -0.78 -11.92 2.04
C MET A 3 -0.17 -13.10 2.83
N ASP A 4 -0.70 -13.44 4.00
CA ASP A 4 -0.18 -14.52 4.85
C ASP A 4 -0.61 -15.92 4.36
N THR A 5 -1.63 -15.97 3.49
CA THR A 5 -2.17 -17.24 2.95
C THR A 5 -1.43 -17.70 1.69
N TYR A 6 -0.46 -16.93 1.18
CA TYR A 6 0.36 -17.36 0.04
C TYR A 6 1.39 -18.40 0.48
N GLU A 7 1.59 -19.43 -0.36
CA GLU A 7 2.54 -20.52 -0.13
C GLU A 7 3.70 -20.51 -1.13
N GLY A 8 4.72 -21.31 -0.84
CA GLY A 8 5.84 -21.57 -1.75
C GLY A 8 6.65 -20.33 -2.11
N ALA A 9 7.16 -20.30 -3.35
CA ALA A 9 8.06 -19.26 -3.83
C ALA A 9 7.46 -17.85 -3.75
N PHE A 10 6.13 -17.71 -3.88
CA PHE A 10 5.50 -16.40 -3.88
C PHE A 10 5.52 -15.73 -2.50
N LYS A 11 5.42 -16.52 -1.40
CA LYS A 11 5.54 -15.99 -0.03
C LYS A 11 6.88 -15.27 0.18
N ALA A 12 7.96 -15.77 -0.42
CA ALA A 12 9.28 -15.16 -0.35
C ALA A 12 9.41 -13.87 -1.20
N VAL A 13 8.54 -13.70 -2.20
CA VAL A 13 8.53 -12.52 -3.09
C VAL A 13 7.79 -11.35 -2.46
N ILE A 14 6.73 -11.60 -1.69
CA ILE A 14 5.87 -10.55 -1.09
C ILE A 14 6.68 -9.43 -0.40
N PRO A 15 7.66 -9.71 0.45
CA PRO A 15 8.44 -8.65 1.12
C PRO A 15 9.28 -7.81 0.16
N THR A 16 9.64 -8.35 -1.01
CA THR A 16 10.46 -7.65 -2.03
C THR A 16 9.63 -6.73 -2.93
N LEU A 17 8.30 -6.86 -2.91
CA LEU A 17 7.42 -6.05 -3.76
C LEU A 17 7.54 -4.55 -3.46
N ARG A 18 7.90 -4.17 -2.22
CA ARG A 18 8.11 -2.78 -1.80
C ARG A 18 9.14 -2.04 -2.65
N GLU A 19 10.11 -2.75 -3.20
CA GLU A 19 11.18 -2.15 -4.02
C GLU A 19 10.66 -1.58 -5.34
N HIS A 20 9.52 -2.08 -5.81
CA HIS A 20 8.83 -1.65 -7.03
C HIS A 20 7.83 -0.51 -6.77
N VAL A 21 7.65 -0.12 -5.51
CA VAL A 21 6.77 0.98 -5.11
C VAL A 21 7.63 2.23 -4.90
N PRO A 22 7.35 3.37 -5.54
CA PRO A 22 8.07 4.62 -5.30
C PRO A 22 8.11 5.06 -3.82
N LEU A 23 7.05 4.80 -3.05
CA LEU A 23 7.02 5.02 -1.59
C LEU A 23 7.85 4.02 -0.78
N LYS A 24 8.45 3.00 -1.41
CA LYS A 24 9.36 2.01 -0.82
C LYS A 24 8.80 1.20 0.35
N ARG A 25 7.47 1.06 0.38
CA ARG A 25 6.74 0.25 1.36
C ARG A 25 5.51 -0.38 0.73
N ILE A 26 5.00 -1.42 1.38
CA ILE A 26 3.69 -1.99 1.06
C ILE A 26 2.62 -1.11 1.71
N GLY A 27 1.56 -0.80 0.96
CA GLY A 27 0.41 -0.07 1.49
C GLY A 27 -0.34 -0.91 2.53
N THR A 28 -0.93 -0.25 3.53
CA THR A 28 -1.69 -0.94 4.58
C THR A 28 -3.18 -0.98 4.26
N GLU A 29 -3.90 -1.94 4.84
CA GLU A 29 -5.37 -1.99 4.77
C GLU A 29 -6.00 -0.70 5.33
N SER A 30 -5.35 -0.07 6.31
CA SER A 30 -5.75 1.23 6.86
C SER A 30 -5.72 2.36 5.82
N GLU A 31 -4.71 2.41 4.94
CA GLU A 31 -4.60 3.45 3.92
C GLU A 31 -5.65 3.30 2.82
N VAL A 32 -5.93 2.06 2.42
CA VAL A 32 -7.04 1.75 1.52
C VAL A 32 -8.37 2.16 2.14
N SER A 33 -8.58 1.81 3.41
CA SER A 33 -9.78 2.14 4.16
C SER A 33 -9.97 3.65 4.32
N ALA A 34 -8.90 4.42 4.56
CA ALA A 34 -8.96 5.87 4.71
C ALA A 34 -9.45 6.56 3.43
N ALA A 35 -8.95 6.13 2.27
CA ALA A 35 -9.39 6.66 0.97
C ALA A 35 -10.87 6.35 0.71
N ILE A 36 -11.33 5.15 1.08
CA ILE A 36 -12.76 4.77 0.98
C ILE A 36 -13.61 5.64 1.90
N VAL A 37 -13.20 5.84 3.16
CA VAL A 37 -13.92 6.69 4.12
C VAL A 37 -14.01 8.13 3.61
N PHE A 38 -12.95 8.67 3.02
CA PHE A 38 -12.98 9.98 2.37
C PHE A 38 -14.05 10.02 1.26
N LEU A 39 -14.06 9.04 0.34
CA LEU A 39 -15.03 8.97 -0.76
C LEU A 39 -16.47 8.78 -0.28
N LEU A 40 -16.68 8.19 0.90
CA LEU A 40 -18.01 8.05 1.53
C LEU A 40 -18.40 9.25 2.40
N SER A 41 -17.50 10.21 2.61
CA SER A 41 -17.75 11.39 3.44
C SER A 41 -18.43 12.52 2.64
N PRO A 42 -19.07 13.51 3.32
CA PRO A 42 -19.58 14.71 2.66
C PRO A 42 -18.53 15.50 1.87
N ALA A 43 -17.24 15.37 2.22
CA ALA A 43 -16.15 16.07 1.52
C ALA A 43 -15.98 15.61 0.06
N ALA A 44 -16.48 14.42 -0.29
CA ALA A 44 -16.41 13.87 -1.63
C ALA A 44 -17.71 14.05 -2.45
N ALA A 45 -18.65 14.89 -2.00
CA ALA A 45 -19.98 15.03 -2.62
C ALA A 45 -19.98 15.44 -4.12
N PHE A 46 -18.86 15.96 -4.64
CA PHE A 46 -18.69 16.33 -6.05
C PHE A 46 -17.69 15.43 -6.80
N VAL A 47 -17.28 14.31 -6.21
CA VAL A 47 -16.37 13.34 -6.82
C VAL A 47 -17.17 12.15 -7.35
N SER A 48 -17.18 11.96 -8.67
CA SER A 48 -17.85 10.82 -9.32
C SER A 48 -17.16 10.43 -10.64
N GLY A 49 -17.40 9.21 -11.12
CA GLY A 49 -16.87 8.71 -12.40
C GLY A 49 -15.35 8.52 -12.46
N SER A 50 -14.66 8.59 -11.32
CA SER A 50 -13.19 8.54 -11.23
C SER A 50 -12.69 7.24 -10.61
N THR A 51 -11.55 6.75 -11.09
CA THR A 51 -10.81 5.63 -10.47
C THR A 51 -9.69 6.20 -9.60
N LEU A 52 -9.77 6.02 -8.29
CA LEU A 52 -8.72 6.42 -7.35
C LEU A 52 -7.73 5.28 -7.14
N ARG A 53 -6.48 5.49 -7.51
CA ARG A 53 -5.40 4.50 -7.37
C ARG A 53 -4.73 4.67 -6.00
N ILE A 54 -4.70 3.59 -5.22
CA ILE A 54 -4.12 3.55 -3.86
C ILE A 54 -2.97 2.54 -3.87
N ASP A 55 -1.83 2.92 -4.43
CA ASP A 55 -0.72 1.98 -4.69
C ASP A 55 0.68 2.54 -4.44
N GLY A 56 0.79 3.67 -3.74
CA GLY A 56 2.08 4.32 -3.48
C GLY A 56 2.85 4.67 -4.77
N ALA A 57 2.12 4.96 -5.86
CA ALA A 57 2.62 5.24 -7.20
C ALA A 57 3.27 4.05 -7.91
N ALA A 58 3.03 2.81 -7.48
CA ALA A 58 3.61 1.61 -8.10
C ALA A 58 3.42 1.55 -9.63
N SER A 59 2.24 1.89 -10.15
CA SER A 59 2.03 1.90 -11.62
C SER A 59 2.61 3.11 -12.36
N LEU A 60 3.13 4.10 -11.64
CA LEU A 60 3.89 5.21 -12.24
C LEU A 60 5.41 4.98 -12.15
N GLY A 61 5.84 3.93 -11.45
CA GLY A 61 7.25 3.56 -11.34
C GLY A 61 7.83 3.10 -12.67
N GLY A 62 8.80 3.84 -13.20
CA GLY A 62 9.57 3.42 -14.36
C GLY A 62 10.68 2.43 -13.99
N ARG A 63 10.86 1.36 -14.77
CA ARG A 63 11.96 0.40 -14.58
C ARG A 63 13.31 0.91 -15.11
N ALA A 64 13.28 1.97 -15.93
CA ALA A 64 14.44 2.46 -16.64
C ALA A 64 15.37 3.34 -15.78
N TRP A 65 14.86 3.91 -14.68
CA TRP A 65 15.66 4.75 -13.78
C TRP A 65 15.54 4.28 -12.32
N PRO A 66 16.66 4.20 -11.58
CA PRO A 66 16.62 3.86 -10.18
C PRO A 66 15.90 4.96 -9.38
N ILE A 67 14.90 4.57 -8.60
CA ILE A 67 14.19 5.45 -7.67
C ILE A 67 14.92 5.41 -6.34
N HIS A 68 15.32 6.58 -5.84
CA HIS A 68 15.95 6.75 -4.54
C HIS A 68 15.07 6.25 -3.40
N GLN A 69 15.67 6.04 -2.22
CA GLN A 69 14.89 5.67 -1.04
C GLN A 69 13.89 6.77 -0.67
N ALA A 70 12.67 6.38 -0.32
CA ALA A 70 11.63 7.31 0.10
C ALA A 70 11.97 7.87 1.49
N GLN A 71 11.80 9.18 1.67
CA GLN A 71 11.90 9.84 2.97
C GLN A 71 10.50 10.16 3.48
N ASN A 72 10.29 10.14 4.80
CA ASN A 72 9.02 10.45 5.44
C ASN A 72 7.83 9.56 4.99
N SER A 73 8.12 8.33 4.56
CA SER A 73 7.11 7.37 4.11
C SER A 73 6.56 6.58 5.30
N MET A 74 5.67 7.21 6.07
CA MET A 74 4.99 6.55 7.20
C MET A 74 3.64 5.97 6.77
N SER A 75 3.33 4.78 7.26
CA SER A 75 2.03 4.15 7.05
C SER A 75 0.96 4.77 7.95
N TYR A 76 -0.22 5.04 7.42
CA TYR A 76 -1.38 5.38 8.26
C TYR A 76 -1.97 4.12 8.91
N ASN A 77 -2.28 4.21 10.20
CA ASN A 77 -2.93 3.12 10.95
C ASN A 77 -4.03 3.60 11.91
N GLY A 78 -5.11 4.15 11.34
CA GLY A 78 -6.22 4.70 12.12
C GLY A 78 -7.41 3.76 12.35
N PHE A 79 -7.37 2.52 11.87
CA PHE A 79 -8.51 1.60 11.93
C PHE A 79 -8.28 0.49 12.95
N HIS A 80 -9.28 0.24 13.81
CA HIS A 80 -9.20 -0.72 14.91
C HIS A 80 -8.95 -2.19 14.50
N ARG A 81 -9.14 -2.54 13.22
CA ARG A 81 -8.89 -3.89 12.68
C ARG A 81 -7.61 -4.01 11.89
N ALA A 82 -6.91 -2.90 11.66
CA ALA A 82 -5.70 -2.94 10.86
C ALA A 82 -4.54 -3.51 11.67
N TYR A 83 -3.84 -4.45 11.05
CA TYR A 83 -2.63 -5.06 11.59
C TYR A 83 -1.61 -5.26 10.47
N LEU A 84 -0.33 -5.34 10.84
CA LEU A 84 0.73 -5.70 9.90
C LEU A 84 0.71 -7.23 9.66
N PRO A 85 0.59 -7.71 8.41
CA PRO A 85 0.68 -9.13 8.08
C PRO A 85 2.01 -9.74 8.53
N ASP A 86 1.99 -11.01 8.94
CA ASP A 86 3.19 -11.71 9.42
C ASP A 86 4.29 -11.76 8.37
N VAL A 87 3.94 -11.97 7.10
CA VAL A 87 4.90 -11.98 5.98
C VAL A 87 5.66 -10.67 5.81
N LEU A 88 5.18 -9.56 6.40
CA LEU A 88 5.85 -8.25 6.34
C LEU A 88 6.61 -7.87 7.62
N LYS A 89 6.45 -8.61 8.73
CA LYS A 89 7.07 -8.29 10.03
C LYS A 89 8.59 -8.51 10.06
N ASP A 90 9.10 -9.45 9.28
CA ASP A 90 10.51 -9.87 9.33
C ASP A 90 11.50 -8.89 8.66
N LYS A 91 11.03 -7.74 8.12
CA LYS A 91 11.83 -6.80 7.33
C LYS A 91 11.57 -5.31 7.60
N GLU A 92 10.88 -4.97 8.69
CA GLU A 92 10.91 -3.60 9.23
C GLU A 92 12.16 -3.33 10.04
#